data_AF-A0A7I8BJ38-F1
#
_entry.id   AF-A0A7I8BJ38-F1
#
_cell.length_a   1.000
_cell.length_b   1.000
_cell.length_c   1.000
_cell.angle_alpha   90.00
_cell.angle_beta   90.00
_cell.angle_gamma   90.00
#
_symmetry.space_group_name_H-M   'P 1'
#
loop_
_entity.id
_entity.type
_entity.pdbx_description
1 polymer ?
#
loop_
_entity_poly.entity_id
_entity_poly.type
_entity_poly.pdbx_seq_one_letter_code
_entity_poly.pdbx_strand_id
1 'polypeptide(L)'
;MQRMSETNSEAVLRASKLLGGHAALARAIGVKPPTVQQWLNRERPVPPVRCVAIERLTNGEVTRKDLRPNDWRDHWPELAIAAVQHEEGV
;
A
#
# COMPACT_ATOMS: atom_id res chain seq x y z
N MET A 1 25.77 -3.81 5.56
CA MET A 1 24.53 -4.32 4.92
C MET A 1 23.39 -3.94 5.83
N GLN A 2 22.64 -2.90 5.46
CA GLN A 2 21.70 -2.22 6.36
C GLN A 2 20.44 -3.08 6.56
N ARG A 3 20.06 -3.27 7.82
CA ARG A 3 18.85 -3.98 8.25
C ARG A 3 17.62 -3.51 7.46
N MET A 4 16.97 -4.47 6.79
CA MET A 4 15.64 -4.34 6.18
C MET A 4 14.67 -3.81 7.25
N SER A 5 14.27 -2.55 7.13
CA SER A 5 13.11 -2.02 7.83
C SER A 5 12.00 -1.94 6.79
N GLU A 6 10.98 -2.78 6.94
CA GLU A 6 9.80 -2.79 6.07
C GLU A 6 9.17 -1.41 6.09
N THR A 7 9.38 -0.65 5.02
CA THR A 7 9.01 0.76 4.94
C THR A 7 7.97 0.95 3.85
N ASN A 8 7.14 2.00 3.94
CA ASN A 8 6.12 2.31 2.91
C ASN A 8 6.66 2.18 1.47
N SER A 9 7.89 2.65 1.22
CA SER A 9 8.58 2.52 -0.06
C SER A 9 8.68 1.06 -0.55
N GLU A 10 8.93 0.12 0.35
CA GLU A 10 9.03 -1.31 0.02
C GLU A 10 7.67 -1.89 -0.37
N ALA A 11 6.58 -1.46 0.29
CA ALA A 11 5.23 -1.82 -0.12
C ALA A 11 4.91 -1.33 -1.54
N VAL A 12 5.28 -0.08 -1.87
CA VAL A 12 5.13 0.47 -3.23
C VAL A 12 6.00 -0.28 -4.24
N LEU A 13 7.23 -0.65 -3.88
CA LEU A 13 8.13 -1.41 -4.74
C LEU A 13 7.60 -2.82 -5.00
N ARG A 14 7.09 -3.51 -3.97
CA ARG A 14 6.45 -4.83 -4.10
C ARG A 14 5.23 -4.75 -5.01
N ALA A 15 4.33 -3.79 -4.78
CA ALA A 15 3.16 -3.58 -5.63
C ALA A 15 3.57 -3.35 -7.09
N SER A 16 4.59 -2.50 -7.31
CA SER A 16 5.15 -2.29 -8.64
C SER A 16 5.62 -3.58 -9.29
N LYS A 17 6.40 -4.42 -8.59
CA LYS A 17 6.86 -5.71 -9.12
C LYS A 17 5.71 -6.65 -9.50
N LEU A 18 4.68 -6.75 -8.66
CA LEU A 18 3.49 -7.56 -8.91
C LEU A 18 2.74 -7.12 -10.17
N LEU A 19 2.68 -5.81 -10.42
CA LEU A 19 2.00 -5.24 -11.59
C LEU A 19 2.88 -5.15 -12.85
N GLY A 20 4.15 -5.57 -12.79
CA GLY A 20 5.07 -5.53 -13.94
C GLY A 20 5.89 -4.25 -14.08
N GLY A 21 6.03 -3.46 -13.01
CA GLY A 21 6.95 -2.32 -12.89
C GLY A 21 6.28 -0.98 -12.57
N HIS A 22 7.10 0.06 -12.33
CA HIS A 22 6.60 1.36 -11.87
C HIS A 22 5.65 2.03 -12.87
N ALA A 23 5.95 1.92 -14.17
CA ALA A 23 5.11 2.46 -15.23
C ALA A 23 3.78 1.71 -15.35
N ALA A 24 3.79 0.38 -15.19
CA ALA A 24 2.59 -0.45 -15.21
C ALA A 24 1.68 -0.12 -14.02
N LEU A 25 2.26 0.01 -12.81
CA LEU A 25 1.56 0.46 -11.62
C LEU A 25 0.93 1.85 -11.82
N ALA A 26 1.71 2.81 -12.31
CA ALA A 26 1.24 4.17 -12.56
C ALA A 26 0.05 4.20 -13.51
N ARG A 27 0.13 3.45 -14.62
CA ARG A 27 -0.95 3.31 -15.60
C ARG A 27 -2.20 2.66 -14.99
N ALA A 28 -2.03 1.58 -14.22
CA ALA A 28 -3.13 0.83 -13.63
C ALA A 28 -3.96 1.68 -12.64
N ILE A 29 -3.31 2.59 -11.91
CA ILE A 29 -3.98 3.48 -10.95
C ILE A 29 -4.22 4.90 -11.49
N GLY A 30 -3.95 5.16 -12.77
CA GLY A 30 -4.21 6.45 -13.41
C GLY A 30 -3.38 7.63 -12.84
N VAL A 31 -2.11 7.40 -12.50
CA VAL A 31 -1.16 8.46 -12.10
C VAL A 31 0.01 8.53 -13.08
N LYS A 32 0.79 9.61 -12.99
CA LYS A 32 2.01 9.75 -13.80
C LYS A 32 3.14 8.91 -13.17
N PRO A 33 4.04 8.28 -13.95
CA PRO A 33 5.17 7.51 -13.40
C PRO A 33 6.04 8.24 -12.36
N PRO A 34 6.33 9.56 -12.48
CA PRO A 34 7.05 10.30 -11.44
C PRO A 34 6.33 10.33 -10.09
N THR A 35 5.00 10.20 -10.08
CA THR A 35 4.24 10.11 -8.82
C THR A 35 4.58 8.83 -8.04
N VAL A 36 4.78 7.71 -8.74
CA VAL A 36 5.22 6.46 -8.10
C VAL A 36 6.64 6.61 -7.56
N GLN A 37 7.52 7.29 -8.31
CA GLN A 37 8.87 7.60 -7.84
C GLN A 37 8.87 8.47 -6.57
N GLN A 38 8.01 9.49 -6.51
CA GLN A 38 7.85 10.33 -5.31
C GLN A 38 7.41 9.53 -4.08
N TRP A 39 6.57 8.50 -4.26
CA TRP A 39 6.19 7.59 -3.17
C TRP A 39 7.36 6.72 -2.72
N LEU A 40 8.13 6.18 -3.66
CA LEU A 40 9.33 5.39 -3.35
C LEU A 40 10.37 6.21 -2.60
N ASN A 41 10.59 7.46 -3.01
CA ASN A 41 11.48 8.42 -2.37
C ASN A 41 10.94 8.99 -1.06
N ARG A 42 9.68 8.67 -0.69
CA ARG A 42 8.99 9.22 0.50
C ARG A 42 8.82 10.73 0.48
N GLU A 43 8.87 11.36 -0.69
CA GLU A 43 8.62 12.79 -0.86
C GLU A 43 7.17 13.14 -0.51
N ARG A 44 6.26 12.18 -0.72
CA ARG A 44 4.87 12.28 -0.29
C ARG A 44 4.28 10.90 0.01
N PRO A 45 3.34 10.79 0.95
CA PRO A 45 2.66 9.53 1.22
C PRO A 45 1.73 9.14 0.05
N VAL A 46 1.45 7.84 -0.05
CA VAL A 46 0.45 7.32 -1.00
C VAL A 46 -0.94 7.75 -0.54
N PRO A 47 -1.73 8.47 -1.35
CA PRO A 47 -3.07 8.91 -0.93
C PRO A 47 -3.97 7.73 -0.56
N PRO A 48 -4.89 7.87 0.41
CA PRO A 48 -5.75 6.77 0.85
C PRO A 48 -6.53 6.09 -0.29
N VAL A 49 -7.11 6.88 -1.19
CA VAL A 49 -7.85 6.37 -2.36
C VAL A 49 -6.96 5.48 -3.25
N ARG A 50 -5.68 5.81 -3.37
CA ARG A 50 -4.71 5.02 -4.16
C ARG A 50 -4.25 3.78 -3.42
N CYS A 51 -4.20 3.80 -2.09
CA CYS A 51 -3.88 2.62 -1.29
C CYS A 51 -4.89 1.49 -1.53
N VAL A 52 -6.19 1.83 -1.51
CA VAL A 52 -7.26 0.86 -1.81
C VAL A 52 -7.16 0.32 -3.25
N ALA A 53 -6.83 1.18 -4.22
CA ALA A 53 -6.65 0.75 -5.60
C ALA A 53 -5.47 -0.23 -5.74
N ILE A 54 -4.33 0.07 -5.09
CA ILE A 54 -3.14 -0.79 -5.11
C ILE A 54 -3.45 -2.14 -4.45
N GLU A 55 -4.14 -2.15 -3.31
CA GLU A 55 -4.52 -3.38 -2.62
C GLU A 55 -5.40 -4.28 -3.48
N ARG A 56 -6.39 -3.70 -4.19
CA ARG A 56 -7.23 -4.45 -5.13
C ARG A 56 -6.44 -5.00 -6.32
N LEU A 57 -5.53 -4.20 -6.89
CA LEU A 57 -4.71 -4.61 -8.03
C LEU A 57 -3.68 -5.69 -7.67
N THR A 58 -3.22 -5.70 -6.42
CA THR A 58 -2.30 -6.70 -5.89
C THR A 58 -3.02 -7.89 -5.24
N ASN A 59 -4.35 -7.95 -5.35
CA ASN A 59 -5.18 -9.00 -4.76
C ASN A 59 -4.90 -9.23 -3.26
N GLY A 60 -4.62 -8.14 -2.53
CA GLY A 60 -4.32 -8.19 -1.09
C GLY A 60 -2.87 -8.50 -0.73
N GLU A 61 -1.97 -8.77 -1.69
CA GLU A 61 -0.54 -8.98 -1.40
C GLU A 61 0.15 -7.72 -0.86
N VAL A 62 -0.35 -6.53 -1.23
CA VAL A 62 0.06 -5.27 -0.63
C VAL A 62 -1.15 -4.59 -0.04
N THR A 63 -1.22 -4.53 1.28
CA THR A 63 -2.37 -3.94 1.97
C THR A 63 -2.23 -2.44 2.12
N ARG A 64 -3.36 -1.75 2.35
CA ARG A 64 -3.34 -0.33 2.71
C ARG A 64 -2.61 -0.06 4.03
N LYS A 65 -2.47 -1.05 4.92
CA LYS A 65 -1.65 -0.98 6.14
C LYS A 65 -0.16 -0.95 5.79
N ASP A 66 0.29 -1.77 4.85
CA ASP A 66 1.67 -1.77 4.35
C ASP A 66 2.02 -0.44 3.65
N LEU A 67 1.06 0.12 2.92
CA LEU A 67 1.21 1.41 2.25
C LEU A 67 1.11 2.60 3.21
N ARG A 68 0.53 2.46 4.40
CA ARG A 68 0.39 3.56 5.36
C ARG A 68 0.59 3.07 6.79
N PRO A 69 1.78 2.59 7.16
CA PRO A 69 1.99 1.93 8.46
C PRO A 69 1.73 2.87 9.65
N ASN A 70 1.88 4.18 9.45
CA ASN A 70 1.86 5.16 10.54
C ASN A 70 0.46 5.74 10.83
N ASP A 71 -0.39 5.86 9.81
CA ASP A 71 -1.67 6.58 9.88
C ASP A 71 -2.83 5.82 9.19
N TRP A 72 -2.67 4.53 8.91
CA TRP A 72 -3.77 3.72 8.36
C TRP A 72 -4.99 3.71 9.30
N ARG A 73 -4.79 3.82 10.63
CA ARG A 73 -5.88 3.81 11.62
C ARG A 73 -6.78 5.05 11.51
N ASP A 74 -6.21 6.20 11.16
CA ASP A 74 -6.95 7.45 10.98
C ASP A 74 -7.79 7.43 9.69
N HIS A 75 -7.34 6.69 8.67
CA HIS A 75 -8.03 6.57 7.39
C HIS A 75 -9.01 5.40 7.31
N TRP A 76 -8.71 4.29 7.99
CA TRP A 76 -9.50 3.06 7.98
C TRP A 76 -9.62 2.46 9.40
N PRO A 77 -10.31 3.16 10.33
CA PRO A 77 -10.50 2.66 11.70
C PRO A 77 -11.22 1.30 11.73
N GLU A 78 -12.08 1.02 10.75
CA GLU A 78 -12.78 -0.25 10.60
C GLU A 78 -11.85 -1.46 10.46
N LEU A 79 -10.62 -1.27 9.92
CA LEU A 79 -9.63 -2.35 9.79
C LEU A 79 -8.95 -2.72 11.11
N ALA A 80 -9.08 -1.89 12.15
CA ALA A 80 -8.66 -2.22 13.50
C ALA A 80 -9.75 -3.04 14.21
N ILE A 81 -11.02 -2.75 13.93
CA ILE A 81 -12.18 -3.42 14.52
C ILE A 81 -12.39 -4.81 13.89
N ALA A 82 -12.26 -4.95 12.58
CA ALA A 82 -12.50 -6.21 11.87
C ALA A 82 -11.57 -7.36 12.31
N ALA A 83 -10.39 -7.06 12.86
CA ALA A 83 -9.49 -8.07 13.41
C ALA A 83 -10.05 -8.77 14.66
N VAL A 84 -11.05 -8.18 15.31
CA VAL A 84 -11.66 -8.68 16.57
C VAL A 84 -12.83 -9.63 16.29
N GLN A 85 -13.30 -9.79 15.04
CA GLN A 85 -14.59 -10.41 14.74
C GLN A 85 -14.54 -11.83 14.13
N HIS A 86 -13.43 -12.56 14.24
CA HIS A 86 -13.31 -13.92 13.66
C HIS A 86 -13.09 -15.05 14.70
N GLU A 87 -13.32 -14.81 15.99
CA GLU A 87 -13.17 -15.82 17.05
C GLU A 87 -14.48 -16.19 17.79
N GLU A 88 -15.64 -15.74 17.32
CA GLU A 88 -16.93 -16.09 17.95
C GLU A 88 -17.87 -16.74 16.93
N GLY A 89 -17.86 -18.09 16.90
CA GLY A 89 -19.00 -18.87 16.39
C GLY A 89 -18.67 -20.00 15.40
N VAL A 90 -18.33 -21.19 15.92
CA VAL A 90 -19.16 -22.42 15.93
C VAL A 90 -18.35 -23.56 16.52
#